data_AF-A0A502GSC7-F1
#
_entry.id   AF-A0A502GSC7-F1
#
_cell.length_a   1.000
_cell.length_b   1.000
_cell.length_c   1.000
_cell.angle_alpha   90.00
_cell.angle_beta   90.00
_cell.angle_gamma   90.00
#
_symmetry.space_group_name_H-M   'P 1'
#
loop_
_entity.id
_entity.type
_entity.pdbx_description
1 polymer ?
#
loop_
_entity_poly.entity_id
_entity_poly.type
_entity_poly.pdbx_seq_one_letter_code
_entity_poly.pdbx_strand_id
1 'polypeptide(L)' 'MPLCPLVDTPGLSISYDFDNQWQYVEWKGEHDPASSWAACALMLDTLRAFPCARILNDNSGITRTTMQL' A
#
# COMPACT_ATOMS: atom_id res chain seq x y z
N MET A 1 2.71 -18.44 -3.12
CA MET A 1 1.88 -17.64 -4.03
C MET A 1 2.77 -16.58 -4.64
N PRO A 2 2.89 -16.53 -5.98
CA PRO A 2 3.68 -15.50 -6.63
C PRO A 2 2.95 -14.16 -6.51
N LEU A 3 3.60 -13.17 -5.90
CA LEU A 3 3.10 -11.80 -5.84
C LEU A 3 3.57 -11.02 -7.06
N CYS A 4 2.65 -10.31 -7.72
CA CYS A 4 2.97 -9.40 -8.82
C CYS A 4 3.18 -7.99 -8.26
N PRO A 5 4.39 -7.42 -8.32
CA PRO A 5 4.64 -6.07 -7.85
C PRO A 5 3.95 -5.06 -8.76
N LEU A 6 3.17 -4.15 -8.18
CA LEU A 6 2.46 -3.07 -8.89
C LEU A 6 3.08 -1.70 -8.63
N VAL A 7 3.50 -1.45 -7.39
CA VAL A 7 4.15 -0.22 -6.94
C VAL A 7 5.32 -0.58 -6.07
N ASP A 8 6.46 0.08 -6.29
CA ASP A 8 7.60 0.00 -5.38
C ASP A 8 8.26 1.36 -5.26
N THR A 9 8.07 1.99 -4.10
CA THR A 9 8.66 3.28 -3.73
C THR A 9 9.37 3.13 -2.38
N PRO A 10 10.21 4.10 -1.98
CA PRO A 10 10.83 4.06 -0.65
C PRO A 10 9.82 4.00 0.50
N GLY A 11 8.65 4.62 0.35
CA GLY A 11 7.62 4.69 1.41
C GLY A 11 6.49 3.66 1.30
N LEU A 12 6.31 3.02 0.15
CA LEU A 12 5.17 2.14 -0.10
C LEU A 12 5.52 1.08 -1.13
N SER A 13 5.18 -0.17 -0.85
CA SER A 13 5.12 -1.24 -1.85
C SER A 13 3.71 -1.80 -1.94
N ILE A 14 3.24 -2.04 -3.16
CA ILE A 14 1.95 -2.69 -3.42
C ILE A 14 2.19 -3.88 -4.34
N SER A 15 1.71 -5.05 -3.94
CA SER A 15 1.72 -6.26 -4.76
C SER A 15 0.34 -6.88 -4.85
N TYR A 16 0.08 -7.58 -5.95
CA TYR A 16 -1.18 -8.28 -6.19
C TYR A 16 -0.98 -9.79 -6.20
N ASP A 17 -1.87 -10.48 -5.50
CA ASP A 17 -2.03 -11.93 -5.55
C ASP A 17 -3.23 -12.26 -6.45
N PHE A 18 -2.94 -12.84 -7.62
CA PHE A 18 -3.97 -13.18 -8.60
C PHE A 18 -4.86 -14.36 -8.18
N ASP A 19 -4.33 -15.30 -7.40
CA ASP A 19 -5.07 -16.50 -7.01
C ASP A 19 -6.12 -16.16 -5.94
N ASN A 20 -5.75 -15.31 -4.97
CA ASN A 20 -6.67 -14.87 -3.91
C ASN A 20 -7.43 -13.59 -4.26
N GLN A 21 -7.00 -12.84 -5.27
CA GLN A 21 -7.46 -11.49 -5.59
C GLN A 21 -7.26 -10.52 -4.44
N TRP A 22 -6.06 -10.52 -3.83
CA TRP A 22 -5.70 -9.64 -2.72
C TRP A 22 -4.65 -8.63 -3.15
N GLN A 23 -4.72 -7.44 -2.56
CA GLN A 23 -3.61 -6.49 -2.57
C GLN A 23 -2.87 -6.54 -1.25
N TYR A 24 -1.54 -6.67 -1.32
CA TYR A 24 -0.62 -6.54 -0.21
C TYR A 24 -0.03 -5.15 -0.27
N VAL A 25 -0.25 -4.36 0.78
CA VAL A 25 0.23 -2.97 0.88
C VAL A 25 1.16 -2.89 2.08
N GLU A 26 2.43 -2.63 1.83
CA GLU A 26 3.46 -2.47 2.85
C GLU A 26 3.87 -0.99 2.92
N TRP A 27 3.67 -0.37 4.08
CA TRP A 27 4.09 0.99 4.38
C TRP A 27 5.46 0.99 5.05
N LYS A 28 6.34 1.89 4.64
CA LYS A 28 7.76 1.90 5.02
C LYS A 28 8.23 3.30 5.39
N GLY A 29 9.03 3.41 6.44
CA GLY A 29 9.69 4.66 6.81
C GLY A 29 8.75 5.71 7.39
N GLU A 30 9.07 6.99 7.17
CA GLU A 30 8.31 8.10 7.72
C GLU A 30 7.29 8.64 6.73
N HIS A 31 6.07 8.85 7.21
CA HIS A 31 5.03 9.54 6.46
C HIS A 31 4.60 10.81 7.17
N ASP A 32 4.48 11.89 6.40
CA ASP A 32 3.77 13.10 6.79
C ASP A 32 2.37 13.08 6.12
N PRO A 33 1.47 14.03 6.44
CA PRO A 33 0.15 14.03 5.82
C PRO A 33 0.21 14.00 4.29
N ALA A 34 1.09 14.79 3.66
CA ALA A 34 1.18 14.86 2.21
C ALA A 34 1.62 13.53 1.58
N SER A 35 2.63 12.88 2.16
CA SER A 35 3.08 11.57 1.67
C SER A 35 2.09 10.45 1.98
N SER A 36 1.33 10.53 3.08
CA SER A 36 0.20 9.63 3.34
C SER A 36 -0.90 9.77 2.30
N TRP A 37 -1.29 11.00 1.93
CA TRP A 37 -2.28 11.24 0.88
C TRP A 37 -1.83 10.71 -0.47
N ALA A 38 -0.56 10.93 -0.84
CA ALA A 38 0.01 10.40 -2.08
C ALA A 38 0.01 8.85 -2.11
N ALA A 39 0.37 8.20 -1.00
CA ALA A 39 0.31 6.75 -0.88
C ALA A 39 -1.13 6.21 -1.00
N CYS A 40 -2.10 6.86 -0.35
CA CYS A 40 -3.52 6.52 -0.50
C CYS A 40 -4.01 6.68 -1.94
N ALA A 41 -3.56 7.70 -2.67
CA ALA A 41 -3.89 7.87 -4.09
C ALA A 41 -3.36 6.70 -4.94
N LEU A 42 -2.11 6.27 -4.70
CA LEU A 42 -1.54 5.10 -5.37
C LEU A 42 -2.34 3.83 -5.07
N MET A 43 -2.75 3.61 -3.81
CA MET A 43 -3.61 2.48 -3.46
C MET A 43 -4.98 2.51 -4.18
N LEU A 44 -5.56 3.69 -4.37
CA LEU A 44 -6.82 3.82 -5.12
C LEU A 44 -6.63 3.52 -6.60
N ASP A 45 -5.53 3.98 -7.20
CA ASP A 45 -5.23 3.72 -8.61
C ASP A 45 -4.96 2.23 -8.86
N THR A 46 -4.22 1.56 -7.96
CA THR A 46 -4.02 0.10 -8.07
C THR A 46 -5.30 -0.67 -7.83
N LEU A 47 -6.17 -0.25 -6.89
CA LEU A 47 -7.48 -0.88 -6.68
C LEU A 47 -8.41 -0.75 -7.90
N ARG A 48 -8.37 0.37 -8.63
CA ARG A 48 -9.14 0.55 -9.86
C ARG A 48 -8.61 -0.33 -10.99
N ALA A 49 -7.29 -0.42 -11.14
CA ALA A 49 -6.66 -1.22 -12.19
C ALA A 49 -6.72 -2.73 -11.89
N PHE A 50 -6.66 -3.11 -10.61
CA PHE A 50 -6.66 -4.49 -10.11
C PHE A 50 -7.68 -4.63 -8.97
N PRO A 51 -8.99 -4.76 -9.29
CA PRO A 51 -10.02 -4.93 -8.28
C PRO A 51 -9.73 -6.15 -7.39
N CYS A 52 -9.68 -5.94 -6.08
CA CYS A 52 -9.38 -6.98 -5.11
C CYS A 52 -10.55 -7.20 -4.15
N ALA A 53 -10.67 -8.42 -3.62
CA ALA A 53 -11.65 -8.73 -2.57
C ALA A 53 -11.19 -8.23 -1.19
N ARG A 54 -9.87 -8.17 -0.96
CA ARG A 54 -9.25 -7.77 0.30
C ARG A 54 -7.95 -7.01 0.07
N ILE A 55 -7.68 -6.07 0.97
CA ILE A 55 -6.39 -5.40 1.10
C ILE A 55 -5.79 -5.82 2.44
N LEU A 56 -4.61 -6.43 2.41
CA LEU A 56 -3.77 -6.57 3.59
C LEU A 56 -2.90 -5.32 3.69
N ASN A 57 -3.22 -4.46 4.66
CA ASN A 57 -2.51 -3.22 4.92
C ASN A 57 -1.55 -3.44 6.10
N ASP A 58 -0.26 -3.46 5.81
CA ASP A 58 0.81 -3.62 6.79
C ASP A 58 1.51 -2.27 7.03
N ASN A 59 1.28 -1.71 8.22
CA ASN A 59 1.89 -0.48 8.69
C ASN A 59 3.08 -0.70 9.62
N SER A 60 3.53 -1.95 9.81
CA SER A 60 4.61 -2.28 10.74
C SER A 60 5.96 -1.65 10.37
N GLY A 61 6.15 -1.33 9.09
CA GLY A 61 7.33 -0.63 8.57
C GLY A 61 7.29 0.89 8.76
N ILE A 62 6.20 1.48 9.26
CA ILE A 62 6.14 2.92 9.57
C ILE A 62 6.97 3.21 10.82
N THR A 63 7.97 4.08 10.69
CA THR A 63 8.93 4.38 11.77
C THR A 63 8.59 5.65 12.56
N ARG A 64 7.61 6.44 12.09
CA ARG A 64 7.13 7.64 12.78
C ARG A 64 5.66 7.89 12.49
N THR A 65 4.86 8.04 13.54
CA THR A 65 3.44 8.37 13.45
C THR A 65 3.21 9.80 13.94
N THR A 66 2.87 10.71 13.03
CA THR A 66 2.52 12.11 13.35
C THR A 66 1.02 12.38 13.18
N MET A 67 0.20 11.33 13.08
CA MET A 67 -1.24 11.48 12.89
C MET A 67 -1.86 12.19 14.10
N GLN A 68 -2.34 13.42 13.90
CA GLN A 68 -3.24 14.14 14.79
C GLN A 68 -4.64 14.00 14.21
N LEU A 69 -5.58 13.47 15.00
CA LEU A 69 -7.00 13.30 14.64
C LEU A 69 -7.76 14.62 14.78
#